data_AF-A0A127CRP5-F1
#
_entry.id   AF-A0A127CRP5-F1
#
_cell.length_a   1.000
_cell.length_b   1.000
_cell.length_c   1.000
_cell.angle_alpha   90.00
_cell.angle_beta   90.00
_cell.angle_gamma   90.00
#
_symmetry.space_group_name_H-M   'P 1'
#
loop_
_entity.id
_entity.type
_entity.pdbx_description
1 polymer ?
#
loop_
_entity_poly.entity_id
_entity_poly.type
_entity_poly.pdbx_seq_one_letter_code
_entity_poly.pdbx_strand_id
1 'polypeptide(L)'
;MALLLSSSAAVAQDTDVATKYITFNDVDADATQVARKMYGRFYRMVEAERVWLEEPTESYDQMVVRLGDNRKCDPNCGVVALYYSEPDAMWLEVWRGLGDAVGIGDVGMDGIRSIHGDDGRVWKWFSTSYSPQVLGDVYESRVATEDEKRAAYGVLNARSAPPEGVEPPEFLAFDVDLKSGDETVITARSLYYCGNGPCPLIVLDGDNKAIANFRTYAEDFALEPDRDEEGYRLIELSIDDGIGVYSVGSGERVKTIGLMPVLEAGREKPL
;
A
#
# COMPACT_ATOMS: atom_id res chain seq x y z
N MET A 1 -11.10 42.04 -23.71
CA MET A 1 -10.91 40.60 -23.93
C MET A 1 -9.74 40.18 -23.04
N ALA A 2 -10.04 39.72 -21.83
CA ALA A 2 -9.03 39.30 -20.85
C ALA A 2 -9.20 37.79 -20.66
N LEU A 3 -8.18 37.03 -21.07
CA LEU A 3 -8.09 35.60 -20.80
C LEU A 3 -7.69 35.44 -19.33
N LEU A 4 -8.63 34.96 -18.51
CA LEU A 4 -8.34 34.43 -17.18
C LEU A 4 -7.65 33.08 -17.38
N LEU A 5 -6.36 33.04 -17.05
CA LEU A 5 -5.62 31.81 -16.77
C LEU A 5 -6.23 31.19 -15.51
N SER A 6 -7.04 30.16 -15.66
CA SER A 6 -7.45 29.32 -14.54
C SER A 6 -6.25 28.44 -14.16
N SER A 7 -5.68 28.74 -13.00
CA SER A 7 -4.66 27.94 -12.33
C SER A 7 -5.11 26.50 -12.20
N SER A 8 -4.24 25.56 -12.61
CA SER A 8 -4.39 24.13 -12.32
C SER A 8 -4.50 23.94 -10.81
N ALA A 9 -5.52 23.21 -10.38
CA ALA A 9 -5.65 22.76 -9.01
C ALA A 9 -4.44 21.87 -8.69
N ALA A 10 -3.64 22.27 -7.69
CA ALA A 10 -2.77 21.33 -7.01
C ALA A 10 -3.67 20.24 -6.43
N VAL A 11 -3.44 18.99 -6.84
CA VAL A 11 -4.03 17.83 -6.16
C VAL A 11 -3.45 17.86 -4.75
N ALA A 12 -4.29 18.12 -3.75
CA ALA A 12 -3.88 17.96 -2.37
C ALA A 12 -3.49 16.49 -2.19
N GLN A 13 -2.20 16.22 -1.97
CA GLN A 13 -1.77 14.94 -1.45
C GLN A 13 -2.39 14.82 -0.07
N ASP A 14 -3.38 13.95 0.06
CA ASP A 14 -3.85 13.47 1.34
C ASP A 14 -2.65 12.75 1.96
N THR A 15 -1.87 13.46 2.79
CA THR A 15 -0.72 12.86 3.45
C THR A 15 -1.29 11.93 4.51
N ASP A 16 -1.47 10.67 4.12
CA ASP A 16 -1.90 9.58 4.98
C ASP A 16 -0.82 9.38 6.04
N VAL A 17 -0.96 10.09 7.15
CA VAL A 17 -0.04 10.11 8.28
C VAL A 17 -0.77 9.53 9.48
N ALA A 18 -0.11 8.64 10.22
CA ALA A 18 -0.66 8.16 11.48
C ALA A 18 -0.94 9.32 12.44
N THR A 19 -2.18 9.44 12.91
CA THR A 19 -2.61 10.48 13.84
C THR A 19 -2.44 10.07 15.30
N LYS A 20 -2.38 8.75 15.57
CA LYS A 20 -2.07 8.18 16.88
C LYS A 20 -1.16 6.96 16.72
N TYR A 21 -0.13 6.85 17.55
CA TYR A 21 0.66 5.62 17.68
C TYR A 21 0.34 4.90 18.99
N ILE A 22 0.07 3.61 18.89
CA ILE A 22 -0.20 2.72 20.01
C ILE A 22 1.08 1.96 20.34
N THR A 23 1.62 2.21 21.52
CA THR A 23 2.86 1.58 22.04
C THR A 23 2.60 0.68 23.25
N PHE A 24 1.32 0.48 23.61
CA PHE A 24 0.85 -0.34 24.73
C PHE A 24 1.45 0.06 26.08
N ASN A 25 1.72 1.35 26.28
CA ASN A 25 2.10 1.90 27.58
C ASN A 25 0.87 2.08 28.51
N ASP A 26 -0.31 2.28 27.93
CA ASP A 26 -1.59 2.50 28.62
C ASP A 26 -2.54 1.30 28.41
N VAL A 27 -2.09 0.10 28.81
CA VAL A 27 -2.83 -1.15 28.62
C VAL A 27 -4.20 -1.11 29.32
N ASP A 28 -5.25 -1.46 28.58
CA ASP A 28 -6.61 -1.60 29.10
C ASP A 28 -6.79 -3.01 29.69
N ALA A 29 -7.04 -3.08 31.00
CA ALA A 29 -7.13 -4.35 31.73
C ALA A 29 -8.33 -5.21 31.32
N ASP A 30 -9.45 -4.60 30.93
CA ASP A 30 -10.66 -5.32 30.54
C ASP A 30 -10.52 -5.82 29.10
N ALA A 31 -10.06 -4.97 28.18
CA ALA A 31 -9.75 -5.37 26.81
C ALA A 31 -8.68 -6.47 26.78
N THR A 32 -7.66 -6.37 27.64
CA THR A 32 -6.61 -7.39 27.75
C THR A 32 -7.15 -8.73 28.23
N GLN A 33 -8.11 -8.74 29.16
CA GLN A 33 -8.76 -9.99 29.58
C GLN A 33 -9.58 -10.62 28.45
N VAL A 34 -10.27 -9.81 27.64
CA VAL A 34 -10.98 -10.28 26.45
C VAL A 34 -9.99 -10.87 25.43
N ALA A 35 -8.93 -10.12 25.10
CA ALA A 35 -7.86 -10.57 24.21
C ALA A 35 -7.19 -11.87 24.68
N ARG A 36 -6.95 -12.02 25.99
CA ARG A 36 -6.36 -13.25 26.57
C ARG A 36 -7.24 -14.47 26.41
N LYS A 37 -8.57 -14.33 26.42
CA LYS A 37 -9.48 -15.45 26.15
C LYS A 37 -9.34 -15.95 24.72
N MET A 38 -9.03 -15.06 23.77
CA MET A 38 -8.85 -15.39 22.35
C MET A 38 -7.43 -15.92 22.06
N TYR A 39 -6.41 -15.22 22.54
CA TYR A 39 -5.02 -15.41 22.12
C TYR A 39 -4.11 -16.06 23.17
N GLY A 40 -4.50 -16.04 24.45
CA GLY A 40 -3.63 -16.47 25.56
C GLY A 40 -3.29 -17.96 25.58
N ARG A 41 -3.97 -18.77 24.77
CA ARG A 41 -3.59 -20.18 24.53
C ARG A 41 -2.34 -20.31 23.67
N PHE A 42 -2.11 -19.36 22.76
CA PHE A 42 -1.09 -19.41 21.73
C PHE A 42 0.11 -18.50 22.07
N TYR A 43 -0.16 -17.35 22.68
CA TYR A 43 0.87 -16.35 22.97
C TYR A 43 1.02 -16.13 24.47
N ARG A 44 2.26 -15.94 24.93
CA ARG A 44 2.57 -15.70 26.34
C ARG A 44 2.36 -14.26 26.76
N MET A 45 2.61 -13.33 25.84
CA MET A 45 2.26 -11.92 26.00
C MET A 45 0.99 -11.64 25.22
N VAL A 46 0.02 -11.06 25.92
CA VAL A 46 -1.22 -10.53 25.36
C VAL A 46 -1.56 -9.29 26.17
N GLU A 47 -1.52 -8.14 25.51
CA GLU A 47 -1.84 -6.81 26.03
C GLU A 47 -2.70 -6.09 25.00
N ALA A 48 -3.74 -5.39 25.44
CA ALA A 48 -4.66 -4.73 24.55
C ALA A 48 -4.90 -3.28 24.96
N GLU A 49 -5.18 -2.45 23.97
CA GLU A 49 -5.64 -1.07 24.13
C GLU A 49 -6.89 -0.87 23.27
N ARG A 50 -7.93 -0.25 23.82
CA ARG A 50 -9.12 0.12 23.05
C ARG A 50 -8.80 1.24 22.08
N VAL A 51 -9.20 1.05 20.83
CA VAL A 51 -9.05 2.03 19.76
C VAL A 51 -10.26 2.00 18.86
N TRP A 52 -10.54 3.10 18.20
CA TRP A 52 -11.68 3.24 17.30
C TRP A 52 -11.16 3.31 15.87
N LEU A 53 -11.28 2.21 15.12
CA LEU A 53 -11.01 2.17 13.67
C LEU A 53 -12.17 2.79 12.89
N GLU A 54 -13.40 2.66 13.37
CA GLU A 54 -14.56 3.43 12.88
C GLU A 54 -15.02 4.43 13.97
N GLU A 55 -15.83 5.43 13.62
CA GLU A 55 -16.37 6.34 14.64
C GLU A 55 -17.13 5.56 15.75
N PRO A 56 -16.93 5.91 17.03
CA PRO A 56 -17.50 5.16 18.13
C PRO A 56 -19.02 5.14 18.06
N THR A 57 -19.59 3.94 18.16
CA THR A 57 -21.03 3.74 18.39
C THR A 57 -21.22 3.01 19.73
N GLU A 58 -22.43 3.03 20.28
CA GLU A 58 -22.72 2.31 21.53
C GLU A 58 -22.68 0.78 21.39
N SER A 59 -22.58 0.26 20.16
CA SER A 59 -22.72 -1.18 19.86
C SER A 59 -21.44 -1.86 19.38
N TYR A 60 -20.33 -1.14 19.16
CA TYR A 60 -19.11 -1.77 18.65
C TYR A 60 -17.97 -1.59 19.66
N ASP A 61 -17.24 -2.66 19.97
CA ASP A 61 -15.98 -2.58 20.72
C ASP A 61 -14.84 -2.93 19.75
N GLN A 62 -13.74 -2.21 19.88
CA GLN A 62 -12.62 -2.24 18.97
C GLN A 62 -11.33 -2.09 19.76
N MET A 63 -10.33 -2.87 19.41
CA MET A 63 -9.06 -2.87 20.13
C MET A 63 -7.91 -3.27 19.23
N VAL A 64 -6.71 -2.85 19.62
CA VAL A 64 -5.48 -3.44 19.13
C VAL A 64 -4.87 -4.29 20.24
N VAL A 65 -4.22 -5.38 19.85
CA VAL A 65 -3.63 -6.35 20.77
C VAL A 65 -2.20 -6.62 20.36
N ARG A 66 -1.27 -6.43 21.29
CA ARG A 66 0.11 -6.88 21.18
C ARG A 66 0.22 -8.33 21.61
N LEU A 67 0.82 -9.14 20.76
CA LEU A 67 1.03 -10.58 20.91
C LEU A 67 2.53 -10.88 20.91
N GLY A 68 2.95 -11.81 21.76
CA GLY A 68 4.33 -12.27 21.76
C GLY A 68 4.48 -13.68 22.33
N ASP A 69 5.37 -14.47 21.72
CA ASP A 69 5.72 -15.82 22.19
C ASP A 69 6.42 -15.78 23.56
N ASN A 70 7.08 -14.67 23.85
CA ASN A 70 7.83 -14.42 25.07
C ASN A 70 7.17 -13.35 25.92
N ARG A 71 7.46 -13.36 27.23
CA ARG A 71 6.92 -12.40 28.21
C ARG A 71 7.35 -10.94 28.00
N LYS A 72 8.28 -10.68 27.08
CA LYS A 72 8.75 -9.34 26.77
C LYS A 72 8.38 -8.89 25.36
N CYS A 73 7.86 -9.78 24.52
CA CYS A 73 7.63 -9.51 23.11
C CYS A 73 8.90 -8.88 22.49
N ASP A 74 9.92 -9.71 22.36
CA ASP A 74 11.22 -9.35 21.77
C ASP A 74 11.91 -10.67 21.44
N PRO A 75 12.33 -10.93 20.18
CA PRO A 75 12.20 -10.10 18.97
C PRO A 75 10.88 -10.32 18.20
N ASN A 76 10.07 -11.28 18.61
CA ASN A 76 8.87 -11.72 17.88
C ASN A 76 7.61 -11.07 18.46
N CYS A 77 7.41 -9.79 18.14
CA CYS A 77 6.15 -9.12 18.39
C CYS A 77 5.26 -9.11 17.16
N GLY A 78 3.97 -9.23 17.39
CA GLY A 78 2.99 -8.77 16.42
C GLY A 78 1.86 -8.00 17.07
N VAL A 79 1.23 -7.17 16.26
CA VAL A 79 0.04 -6.42 16.62
C VAL A 79 -1.11 -6.92 15.76
N VAL A 80 -2.28 -7.08 16.37
CA VAL A 80 -3.53 -7.35 15.66
C VAL A 80 -4.54 -6.26 15.97
N ALA A 81 -5.32 -5.88 14.97
CA ALA A 81 -6.47 -5.00 15.14
C ALA A 81 -7.75 -5.84 15.09
N LEU A 82 -8.63 -5.62 16.06
CA LEU A 82 -9.83 -6.41 16.28
C LEU A 82 -11.09 -5.54 16.24
N TYR A 83 -12.14 -6.12 15.67
CA TYR A 83 -13.48 -5.55 15.59
C TYR A 83 -14.49 -6.54 16.17
N TYR A 84 -15.38 -6.09 17.06
CA TYR A 84 -16.47 -6.92 17.55
C TYR A 84 -17.69 -6.84 16.63
N SER A 85 -18.06 -7.97 16.01
CA SER A 85 -19.30 -8.11 15.24
C SER A 85 -20.45 -8.47 16.17
N GLU A 86 -21.34 -7.52 16.45
CA GLU A 86 -22.61 -7.76 17.14
C GLU A 86 -23.50 -8.78 16.41
N PRO A 87 -23.71 -8.70 15.07
CA PRO A 87 -24.54 -9.68 14.36
C PRO A 87 -24.11 -11.13 14.55
N ASP A 88 -22.79 -11.35 14.62
CA ASP A 88 -22.20 -12.69 14.75
C ASP A 88 -21.79 -13.03 16.19
N ALA A 89 -21.95 -12.07 17.12
CA ALA A 89 -21.50 -12.11 18.50
C ALA A 89 -20.05 -12.63 18.66
N MET A 90 -19.14 -12.15 17.81
CA MET A 90 -17.75 -12.60 17.79
C MET A 90 -16.75 -11.49 17.48
N TRP A 91 -15.50 -11.72 17.89
CA TRP A 91 -14.37 -10.86 17.54
C TRP A 91 -13.76 -11.27 16.20
N LEU A 92 -13.50 -10.28 15.38
CA LEU A 92 -12.88 -10.41 14.07
C LEU A 92 -11.49 -9.77 14.09
N GLU A 93 -10.47 -10.50 13.66
CA GLU A 93 -9.15 -9.97 13.30
C GLU A 93 -9.25 -9.35 11.91
N VAL A 94 -9.13 -8.02 11.86
CA VAL A 94 -9.23 -7.26 10.61
C VAL A 94 -7.85 -6.91 10.04
N TRP A 95 -6.83 -6.89 10.89
CA TRP A 95 -5.45 -6.64 10.49
C TRP A 95 -4.45 -7.31 11.43
N ARG A 96 -3.28 -7.66 10.90
CA ARG A 96 -2.14 -8.19 11.65
C ARG A 96 -0.84 -7.70 11.02
N GLY A 97 0.09 -7.26 11.84
CA GLY A 97 1.46 -6.92 11.43
C GLY A 97 2.49 -7.33 12.46
N LEU A 98 3.74 -7.38 12.02
CA LEU A 98 4.91 -7.50 12.88
C LEU A 98 5.22 -6.15 13.53
N GLY A 99 5.84 -6.18 14.72
CA GLY A 99 6.24 -4.98 15.47
C GLY A 99 5.57 -4.89 16.83
N ASP A 100 6.07 -3.98 17.67
CA ASP A 100 5.60 -3.76 19.05
C ASP A 100 4.66 -2.55 19.19
N ALA A 101 4.41 -1.86 18.07
CA ALA A 101 3.56 -0.69 17.95
C ALA A 101 2.71 -0.74 16.67
N VAL A 102 1.68 0.10 16.63
CA VAL A 102 0.87 0.32 15.43
C VAL A 102 0.40 1.77 15.37
N GLY A 103 0.45 2.38 14.19
CA GLY A 103 -0.14 3.68 13.94
C GLY A 103 -1.58 3.56 13.46
N ILE A 104 -2.43 4.48 13.87
CA ILE A 104 -3.81 4.62 13.42
C ILE A 104 -3.92 5.99 12.74
N GLY A 105 -4.38 6.00 11.49
CA GLY A 105 -4.53 7.21 10.68
C GLY A 105 -5.91 7.84 10.78
N ASP A 106 -6.21 8.68 9.79
CA ASP A 106 -7.51 9.32 9.65
C ASP A 106 -8.58 8.39 9.08
N VAL A 107 -9.84 8.78 9.27
CA VAL A 107 -11.00 8.05 8.75
C VAL A 107 -11.01 8.19 7.24
N GLY A 108 -10.90 7.06 6.53
CA GLY A 108 -10.98 7.01 5.08
C GLY A 108 -12.39 7.33 4.56
N MET A 109 -12.54 7.45 3.23
CA MET A 109 -13.84 7.68 2.58
C MET A 109 -14.86 6.57 2.87
N ASP A 110 -14.38 5.39 3.19
CA ASP A 110 -15.16 4.21 3.57
C ASP A 110 -15.64 4.23 5.03
N GLY A 111 -15.19 5.22 5.84
CA GLY A 111 -15.58 5.37 7.24
C GLY A 111 -14.69 4.61 8.22
N ILE A 112 -13.66 3.90 7.74
CA ILE A 112 -12.70 3.16 8.57
C ILE A 112 -11.31 3.80 8.45
N ARG A 113 -10.58 3.83 9.57
CA ARG A 113 -9.26 4.42 9.66
C ARG A 113 -8.19 3.56 9.00
N SER A 114 -7.18 4.21 8.43
CA SER A 114 -5.98 3.53 7.97
C SER A 114 -5.16 2.98 9.14
N ILE A 115 -4.47 1.86 8.91
CA ILE A 115 -3.53 1.26 9.85
C ILE A 115 -2.11 1.41 9.30
N HIS A 116 -1.19 1.88 10.13
CA HIS A 116 0.21 2.08 9.79
C HIS A 116 1.03 1.03 10.51
N GLY A 117 1.57 0.09 9.74
CA GLY A 117 2.45 -0.95 10.24
C GLY A 117 3.80 -0.38 10.69
N ASP A 118 4.51 -1.12 11.55
CA ASP A 118 5.84 -0.75 12.00
C ASP A 118 6.88 -0.80 10.86
N ASP A 119 6.57 -1.53 9.78
CA ASP A 119 7.32 -1.52 8.51
C ASP A 119 7.15 -0.23 7.69
N GLY A 120 6.39 0.76 8.22
CA GLY A 120 6.07 2.01 7.55
C GLY A 120 4.96 1.88 6.51
N ARG A 121 4.38 0.69 6.33
CA ARG A 121 3.33 0.47 5.34
C ARG A 121 1.98 0.94 5.84
N VAL A 122 1.29 1.66 4.98
CA VAL A 122 -0.11 2.05 5.23
C VAL A 122 -1.05 0.99 4.69
N TRP A 123 -2.09 0.67 5.45
CA TRP A 123 -3.16 -0.25 5.10
C TRP A 123 -4.47 0.52 5.12
N LYS A 124 -5.16 0.56 3.99
CA LYS A 124 -6.46 1.23 3.84
C LYS A 124 -7.57 0.20 3.73
N TRP A 125 -8.73 0.51 4.27
CA TRP A 125 -9.87 -0.38 4.08
C TRP A 125 -10.31 -0.39 2.61
N PHE A 126 -10.56 -1.58 2.09
CA PHE A 126 -10.98 -1.82 0.72
C PHE A 126 -12.06 -2.90 0.71
N SER A 127 -13.30 -2.47 0.52
CA SER A 127 -14.51 -3.30 0.53
C SER A 127 -14.70 -4.07 1.85
N THR A 128 -14.03 -5.21 2.02
CA THR A 128 -14.17 -6.15 3.14
C THR A 128 -12.82 -6.60 3.71
N SER A 129 -11.75 -5.84 3.44
CA SER A 129 -10.38 -6.19 3.84
C SER A 129 -9.52 -4.93 3.94
N TYR A 130 -8.41 -5.02 4.68
CA TYR A 130 -7.37 -3.99 4.58
C TYR A 130 -6.46 -4.27 3.37
N SER A 131 -6.28 -3.27 2.51
CA SER A 131 -5.40 -3.31 1.35
C SER A 131 -4.09 -2.56 1.64
N PRO A 132 -2.93 -3.18 1.40
CA PRO A 132 -1.64 -2.51 1.56
C PRO A 132 -1.48 -1.40 0.52
N GLN A 133 -0.88 -0.29 0.92
CA GLN A 133 -0.46 0.79 0.03
C GLN A 133 1.01 0.65 -0.31
N VAL A 134 1.37 1.07 -1.52
CA VAL A 134 2.77 1.14 -1.99
C VAL A 134 3.56 2.04 -1.03
N LEU A 135 4.80 1.65 -0.70
CA LEU A 135 5.63 2.43 0.23
C LEU A 135 5.90 3.84 -0.35
N GLY A 136 5.56 4.88 0.39
CA GLY A 136 5.43 6.25 -0.13
C GLY A 136 6.73 6.98 -0.43
N ASP A 137 7.58 6.45 -1.30
CA ASP A 137 8.60 7.28 -1.95
C ASP A 137 7.87 8.32 -2.83
N VAL A 138 7.94 9.59 -2.42
CA VAL A 138 7.36 10.68 -3.22
C VAL A 138 8.34 11.02 -4.33
N TYR A 139 8.14 10.43 -5.50
CA TYR A 139 8.85 10.83 -6.71
C TYR A 139 8.19 12.08 -7.31
N GLU A 140 8.97 13.14 -7.49
CA GLU A 140 8.50 14.32 -8.20
C GLU A 140 8.35 13.99 -9.69
N SER A 141 7.12 14.06 -10.19
CA SER A 141 6.87 13.90 -11.62
C SER A 141 7.31 15.13 -12.40
N ARG A 142 7.83 14.91 -13.61
CA ARG A 142 8.00 15.93 -14.64
C ARG A 142 7.28 15.53 -15.93
N VAL A 143 7.13 16.49 -16.83
CA VAL A 143 6.67 16.21 -18.19
C VAL A 143 7.75 15.38 -18.89
N ALA A 144 7.35 14.27 -19.51
CA ALA A 144 8.25 13.45 -20.31
C ALA A 144 8.82 14.25 -21.51
N THR A 145 10.09 14.03 -21.83
CA THR A 145 10.73 14.58 -23.02
C THR A 145 10.20 13.91 -24.30
N GLU A 146 10.46 14.50 -25.46
CA GLU A 146 10.01 13.91 -26.74
C GLU A 146 10.65 12.55 -27.06
N ASP A 147 11.86 12.30 -26.57
CA ASP A 147 12.54 11.02 -26.77
C ASP A 147 11.95 9.93 -25.86
N GLU A 148 11.68 10.27 -24.59
CA GLU A 148 10.98 9.37 -23.65
C GLU A 148 9.56 9.05 -24.11
N LYS A 149 8.81 10.07 -24.58
CA LYS A 149 7.48 9.87 -25.17
C LYS A 149 7.56 8.92 -26.37
N ARG A 150 8.54 9.10 -27.26
CA ARG A 150 8.72 8.24 -28.43
C ARG A 150 9.02 6.80 -28.03
N ALA A 151 9.89 6.60 -27.05
CA ALA A 151 10.20 5.29 -26.50
C ALA A 151 8.96 4.63 -25.88
N ALA A 152 8.24 5.35 -25.03
CA ALA A 152 7.02 4.89 -24.39
C ALA A 152 5.93 4.54 -25.41
N TYR A 153 5.71 5.39 -26.43
CA TYR A 153 4.81 5.08 -27.55
C TYR A 153 5.22 3.82 -28.31
N GLY A 154 6.51 3.63 -28.54
CA GLY A 154 7.03 2.42 -29.18
C GLY A 154 6.60 1.16 -28.43
N VAL A 155 6.70 1.19 -27.10
CA VAL A 155 6.27 0.08 -26.22
C VAL A 155 4.75 -0.13 -26.27
N LEU A 156 3.97 0.95 -26.18
CA LEU A 156 2.51 0.88 -26.17
C LEU A 156 1.93 0.39 -27.50
N ASN A 157 2.38 0.97 -28.62
CA ASN A 157 1.89 0.65 -29.96
C ASN A 157 2.30 -0.77 -30.41
N ALA A 158 3.40 -1.32 -29.88
CA ALA A 158 3.80 -2.70 -30.14
C ALA A 158 2.77 -3.72 -29.61
N ARG A 159 1.99 -3.36 -28.57
CA ARG A 159 0.88 -4.18 -28.07
C ARG A 159 -0.41 -3.93 -28.82
N SER A 160 -0.82 -2.66 -28.90
CA SER A 160 -2.05 -2.27 -29.60
C SER A 160 -1.99 -0.81 -29.98
N ALA A 161 -1.85 -0.53 -31.28
CA ALA A 161 -1.90 0.83 -31.77
C ALA A 161 -3.33 1.40 -31.61
N PRO A 162 -3.49 2.63 -31.12
CA PRO A 162 -4.79 3.22 -30.91
C PRO A 162 -5.45 3.51 -32.27
N PRO A 163 -6.77 3.33 -32.39
CA PRO A 163 -7.52 3.76 -33.56
C PRO A 163 -7.32 5.24 -33.87
N GLU A 164 -7.54 5.62 -35.13
CA GLU A 164 -7.52 7.03 -35.53
C GLU A 164 -8.55 7.84 -34.74
N GLY A 165 -8.15 9.04 -34.30
CA GLY A 165 -9.00 9.95 -33.52
C GLY A 165 -8.99 9.71 -32.00
N VAL A 166 -8.27 8.71 -31.50
CA VAL A 166 -8.01 8.55 -30.07
C VAL A 166 -6.96 9.57 -29.62
N GLU A 167 -7.24 10.26 -28.51
CA GLU A 167 -6.33 11.24 -27.93
C GLU A 167 -5.01 10.58 -27.47
N PRO A 168 -3.86 11.21 -27.74
CA PRO A 168 -2.58 10.72 -27.25
C PRO A 168 -2.56 10.58 -25.71
N PRO A 169 -1.94 9.53 -25.14
CA PRO A 169 -1.62 9.48 -23.71
C PRO A 169 -0.86 10.72 -23.23
N GLU A 170 -1.20 11.18 -22.03
CA GLU A 170 -0.31 12.04 -21.26
C GLU A 170 0.75 11.16 -20.59
N PHE A 171 2.01 11.57 -20.68
CA PHE A 171 3.14 10.87 -20.07
C PHE A 171 3.76 11.71 -18.97
N LEU A 172 3.80 11.12 -17.78
CA LEU A 172 4.57 11.62 -16.66
C LEU A 172 5.85 10.80 -16.55
N ALA A 173 6.95 11.50 -16.29
CA ALA A 173 8.27 10.92 -16.09
C ALA A 173 8.73 11.14 -14.66
N PHE A 174 9.36 10.12 -14.11
CA PHE A 174 9.93 10.10 -12.77
C PHE A 174 11.37 9.65 -12.90
N ASP A 175 12.30 10.55 -12.57
CA ASP A 175 13.72 10.23 -12.52
C ASP A 175 13.98 9.38 -11.27
N VAL A 176 14.61 8.22 -11.44
CA VAL A 176 14.73 7.21 -10.38
C VAL A 176 16.13 6.63 -10.30
N ASP A 177 16.54 6.21 -9.09
CA ASP A 177 17.74 5.41 -8.89
C ASP A 177 17.39 3.94 -8.87
N LEU A 178 17.29 3.33 -10.05
CA LEU A 178 17.06 1.90 -10.20
C LEU A 178 18.38 1.14 -10.16
N LYS A 179 19.41 1.61 -10.88
CA LYS A 179 20.74 0.98 -10.89
C LYS A 179 21.88 1.97 -11.04
N SER A 180 21.83 2.88 -12.01
CA SER A 180 22.83 3.92 -12.23
C SER A 180 22.37 5.32 -11.84
N GLY A 181 21.07 5.54 -11.60
CA GLY A 181 20.53 6.86 -11.23
C GLY A 181 20.15 7.74 -12.42
N ASP A 182 20.23 7.19 -13.63
CA ASP A 182 19.85 7.83 -14.89
C ASP A 182 18.60 7.18 -15.51
N GLU A 183 17.96 6.26 -14.80
CA GLU A 183 16.74 5.60 -15.26
C GLU A 183 15.49 6.46 -15.05
N THR A 184 14.51 6.25 -15.92
CA THR A 184 13.23 6.95 -15.87
C THR A 184 12.08 5.96 -15.81
N VAL A 185 11.16 6.16 -14.87
CA VAL A 185 9.84 5.52 -14.89
C VAL A 185 8.85 6.45 -15.61
N ILE A 186 8.11 5.90 -16.56
CA ILE A 186 7.08 6.61 -17.34
C ILE A 186 5.72 6.00 -17.02
N THR A 187 4.80 6.82 -16.52
CA THR A 187 3.38 6.45 -16.42
C THR A 187 2.60 7.07 -17.57
N ALA A 188 1.66 6.31 -18.14
CA ALA A 188 0.85 6.73 -19.27
C ALA A 188 -0.61 6.87 -18.85
N ARG A 189 -1.12 8.10 -18.78
CA ARG A 189 -2.53 8.39 -18.54
C ARG A 189 -3.29 8.39 -19.85
N SER A 190 -4.11 7.38 -20.07
CA SER A 190 -4.97 7.29 -21.25
C SER A 190 -6.16 6.37 -21.02
N LEU A 191 -7.35 6.82 -21.41
CA LEU A 191 -8.55 5.98 -21.39
C LEU A 191 -8.42 4.74 -22.29
N TYR A 192 -7.62 4.82 -23.36
CA TYR A 192 -7.43 3.68 -24.27
C TYR A 192 -6.52 2.61 -23.65
N TYR A 193 -5.40 3.02 -23.02
CA TYR A 193 -4.42 2.08 -22.47
C TYR A 193 -4.73 1.62 -21.05
N CYS A 194 -5.33 2.47 -20.23
CA CYS A 194 -5.75 2.14 -18.88
C CYS A 194 -7.20 1.65 -18.85
N GLY A 195 -8.13 2.40 -19.45
CA GLY A 195 -9.57 2.19 -19.30
C GLY A 195 -9.97 2.17 -17.82
N ASN A 196 -10.68 1.10 -17.41
CA ASN A 196 -10.98 0.79 -16.00
C ASN A 196 -9.99 -0.24 -15.41
N GLY A 197 -8.92 -0.56 -16.13
CA GLY A 197 -7.94 -1.56 -15.76
C GLY A 197 -6.59 -0.94 -15.37
N PRO A 198 -5.54 -1.77 -15.25
CA PRO A 198 -4.25 -1.29 -14.79
C PRO A 198 -3.53 -0.53 -15.91
N CYS A 199 -3.01 0.65 -15.58
CA CYS A 199 -2.25 1.50 -16.48
C CYS A 199 -0.85 0.94 -16.76
N PRO A 200 -0.29 1.16 -17.96
CA PRO A 200 1.10 0.85 -18.25
C PRO A 200 2.06 1.71 -17.41
N LEU A 201 3.11 1.06 -16.91
CA LEU A 201 4.28 1.71 -16.30
C LEU A 201 5.52 1.21 -17.03
N ILE A 202 6.24 2.11 -17.69
CA ILE A 202 7.34 1.79 -18.59
C ILE A 202 8.63 2.25 -17.94
N VAL A 203 9.66 1.41 -17.91
CA VAL A 203 10.97 1.75 -17.37
C VAL A 203 11.94 1.93 -18.52
N LEU A 204 12.62 3.07 -18.54
CA LEU A 204 13.65 3.42 -19.51
C LEU A 204 15.03 3.44 -18.82
N ASP A 205 16.07 3.01 -19.52
CA ASP A 205 17.46 3.27 -19.12
C ASP A 205 17.89 4.70 -19.50
N GLY A 206 19.11 5.11 -19.11
CA GLY A 206 19.65 6.43 -19.41
C GLY A 206 19.83 6.76 -20.90
N ASP A 207 19.73 5.75 -21.78
CA ASP A 207 19.73 5.92 -23.24
C ASP A 207 18.31 6.01 -23.83
N ASN A 208 17.29 6.16 -22.98
CA ASN A 208 15.86 6.16 -23.32
C ASN A 208 15.38 4.85 -23.96
N LYS A 209 16.06 3.74 -23.73
CA LYS A 209 15.62 2.43 -24.20
C LYS A 209 14.72 1.79 -23.14
N ALA A 210 13.57 1.30 -23.57
CA ALA A 210 12.69 0.56 -22.67
C ALA A 210 13.35 -0.75 -22.20
N ILE A 211 13.50 -0.87 -20.89
CA ILE A 211 14.07 -2.05 -20.21
C ILE A 211 13.00 -2.87 -19.50
N ALA A 212 11.87 -2.27 -19.10
CA ALA A 212 10.74 -3.00 -18.54
C ALA A 212 9.40 -2.34 -18.85
N ASN A 213 8.31 -3.11 -18.74
CA ASN A 213 6.94 -2.63 -18.91
C ASN A 213 5.97 -3.43 -18.04
N PHE A 214 5.41 -2.75 -17.05
CA PHE A 214 4.49 -3.29 -16.06
C PHE A 214 3.08 -2.74 -16.23
N ARG A 215 2.15 -3.25 -15.40
CA ARG A 215 0.81 -2.67 -15.26
C ARG A 215 0.49 -2.47 -13.79
N THR A 216 -0.10 -1.33 -13.46
CA THR A 216 -0.46 -0.94 -12.08
C THR A 216 -1.83 -0.28 -12.03
N TYR A 217 -2.59 -0.50 -10.95
CA TYR A 217 -3.90 0.14 -10.74
C TYR A 217 -3.81 1.54 -10.10
N ALA A 218 -2.66 1.87 -9.53
CA ALA A 218 -2.37 3.20 -9.00
C ALA A 218 -1.26 3.83 -9.84
N GLU A 219 -1.23 5.16 -9.89
CA GLU A 219 -0.14 5.90 -10.54
C GLU A 219 1.15 5.88 -9.70
N ASP A 220 1.04 5.47 -8.45
CA ASP A 220 2.14 5.36 -7.50
C ASP A 220 2.92 4.05 -7.69
N PHE A 221 4.22 4.13 -7.45
CA PHE A 221 5.15 3.01 -7.40
C PHE A 221 6.21 3.30 -6.33
N ALA A 222 6.90 2.26 -5.86
CA ALA A 222 8.03 2.42 -4.95
C ALA A 222 9.19 1.55 -5.37
N LEU A 223 10.39 1.90 -4.90
CA LEU A 223 11.57 1.10 -5.12
C LEU A 223 11.96 0.39 -3.83
N GLU A 224 12.11 -0.92 -3.90
CA GLU A 224 12.63 -1.70 -2.77
C GLU A 224 14.15 -1.51 -2.64
N PRO A 225 14.73 -1.60 -1.44
CA PRO A 225 16.17 -1.57 -1.27
C PRO A 225 16.87 -2.81 -1.88
N ASP A 226 16.14 -3.93 -1.96
CA ASP A 226 16.62 -5.17 -2.56
C ASP A 226 16.79 -5.02 -4.07
N ARG A 227 17.78 -5.75 -4.63
CA ARG A 227 18.13 -5.73 -6.05
C ARG A 227 17.94 -7.11 -6.68
N ASP A 228 17.59 -7.12 -7.97
CA ASP A 228 17.54 -8.34 -8.77
C ASP A 228 18.93 -8.81 -9.24
N GLU A 229 18.98 -9.93 -9.95
CA GLU A 229 20.23 -10.53 -10.43
C GLU A 229 21.00 -9.62 -11.41
N GLU A 230 20.31 -8.70 -12.08
CA GLU A 230 20.92 -7.73 -12.97
C GLU A 230 21.35 -6.44 -12.25
N GLY A 231 21.06 -6.35 -10.95
CA GLY A 231 21.43 -5.25 -10.07
C GLY A 231 20.44 -4.09 -10.07
N TYR A 232 19.24 -4.22 -10.64
CA TYR A 232 18.20 -3.20 -10.53
C TYR A 232 17.47 -3.34 -9.19
N ARG A 233 17.12 -2.22 -8.55
CA ARG A 233 16.15 -2.24 -7.44
C ARG A 233 14.83 -2.83 -7.92
N LEU A 234 14.17 -3.57 -7.04
CA LEU A 234 12.82 -4.08 -7.33
C LEU A 234 11.81 -2.93 -7.27
N ILE A 235 10.69 -3.10 -7.97
CA ILE A 235 9.60 -2.11 -8.01
C ILE A 235 8.32 -2.66 -7.38
N GLU A 236 7.75 -1.93 -6.44
CA GLU A 236 6.41 -2.16 -5.89
C GLU A 236 5.35 -1.49 -6.76
N LEU A 237 4.30 -2.25 -7.10
CA LEU A 237 3.19 -1.78 -7.92
C LEU A 237 1.85 -2.28 -7.36
N SER A 238 0.84 -1.42 -7.39
CA SER A 238 -0.53 -1.80 -7.03
C SER A 238 -1.12 -2.77 -8.05
N ILE A 239 -1.63 -3.90 -7.57
CA ILE A 239 -2.28 -4.95 -8.35
C ILE A 239 -3.69 -5.22 -7.79
N ASP A 240 -4.48 -6.05 -8.48
CA ASP A 240 -5.89 -6.35 -8.11
C ASP A 240 -6.08 -6.80 -6.66
N ASP A 241 -5.11 -7.54 -6.12
CA ASP A 241 -5.18 -8.20 -4.82
C ASP A 241 -4.13 -7.69 -3.81
N GLY A 242 -3.62 -6.46 -4.01
CA GLY A 242 -2.68 -5.81 -3.11
C GLY A 242 -1.51 -5.19 -3.86
N ILE A 243 -0.27 -5.58 -3.50
CA ILE A 243 0.97 -5.06 -4.10
C ILE A 243 1.78 -6.22 -4.67
N GLY A 244 2.25 -6.04 -5.91
CA GLY A 244 3.26 -6.91 -6.51
C GLY A 244 4.63 -6.24 -6.46
N VAL A 245 5.64 -7.01 -6.07
CA VAL A 245 7.05 -6.61 -6.19
C VAL A 245 7.63 -7.29 -7.42
N TYR A 246 8.29 -6.54 -8.29
CA TYR A 246 8.79 -7.02 -9.58
C TYR A 246 10.28 -6.77 -9.77
N SER A 247 10.96 -7.71 -10.43
CA SER A 247 12.31 -7.48 -10.97
C SER A 247 12.22 -6.69 -12.26
N VAL A 248 13.06 -5.67 -12.39
CA VAL A 248 13.13 -4.84 -13.60
C VAL A 248 13.84 -5.59 -14.73
N GLY A 249 14.95 -6.30 -14.43
CA GLY A 249 15.73 -7.02 -15.44
C GLY A 249 14.96 -8.19 -16.07
N SER A 250 14.22 -8.96 -15.27
CA SER A 250 13.44 -10.10 -15.77
C SER A 250 11.99 -9.76 -16.13
N GLY A 251 11.42 -8.72 -15.53
CA GLY A 251 10.00 -8.40 -15.60
C GLY A 251 9.10 -9.33 -14.76
N GLU A 252 9.67 -10.30 -14.04
CA GLU A 252 8.91 -11.27 -13.25
C GLU A 252 8.51 -10.72 -11.87
N ARG A 253 7.37 -11.18 -11.37
CA ARG A 253 6.91 -10.87 -10.01
C ARG A 253 7.65 -11.75 -9.02
N VAL A 254 8.34 -11.13 -8.07
CA VAL A 254 9.14 -11.83 -7.06
C VAL A 254 8.39 -12.06 -5.75
N LYS A 255 7.44 -11.17 -5.41
CA LYS A 255 6.64 -11.22 -4.18
C LYS A 255 5.28 -10.58 -4.39
N THR A 256 4.29 -11.05 -3.61
CA THR A 256 2.99 -10.41 -3.47
C THR A 256 2.76 -10.07 -2.00
N ILE A 257 2.31 -8.85 -1.73
CA ILE A 257 1.77 -8.44 -0.43
C ILE A 257 0.26 -8.33 -0.62
N GLY A 258 -0.46 -9.34 -0.14
CA GLY A 258 -1.89 -9.49 -0.39
C GLY A 258 -2.77 -8.62 0.51
N LEU A 259 -4.05 -8.53 0.15
CA LEU A 259 -5.10 -8.04 1.03
C LEU A 259 -5.10 -8.79 2.37
N MET A 260 -5.40 -8.09 3.44
CA MET A 260 -5.57 -8.62 4.79
C MET A 260 -7.06 -8.90 5.02
N PRO A 261 -7.51 -10.17 4.91
CA PRO A 261 -8.92 -10.49 5.03
C PRO A 261 -9.38 -10.41 6.48
N VAL A 262 -10.66 -10.14 6.66
CA VAL A 262 -11.31 -10.25 7.96
C VAL A 262 -11.48 -11.72 8.33
N LEU A 263 -10.97 -12.10 9.49
CA LEU A 263 -10.99 -13.47 9.99
C LEU A 263 -11.52 -13.50 11.41
N GLU A 264 -12.03 -14.64 11.85
CA GLU A 264 -12.34 -14.86 13.27
C GLU A 264 -11.05 -14.75 14.12
N ALA A 265 -11.12 -13.99 15.20
CA ALA A 265 -10.01 -13.78 16.13
C ALA A 265 -9.65 -15.07 16.90
N GLY A 266 -8.44 -15.12 17.46
CA GLY A 266 -8.01 -16.23 18.32
C GLY A 266 -7.47 -17.43 17.55
N ARG A 267 -6.87 -17.21 16.38
CA ARG A 267 -6.18 -18.26 15.61
C ARG A 267 -4.66 -18.20 15.83
N GLU A 268 -4.02 -19.36 15.92
CA GLU A 268 -2.56 -19.44 15.91
C GLU A 268 -2.04 -19.08 14.52
N LYS A 269 -1.16 -18.11 14.46
CA LYS A 269 -0.44 -17.71 13.24
C LYS A 269 0.99 -17.38 13.64
N PRO A 270 1.97 -17.61 12.76
CA PRO A 270 3.30 -17.08 12.97
C PRO A 270 3.24 -15.57 13.22
N LEU A 271 4.00 -15.09 14.21
CA LEU A 271 4.37 -13.67 14.32
C LEU A 271 5.48 -13.44 13.31
#